data_AF-A0AAV8XZM2-F1
#
_entry.id   AF-A0AAV8XZM2-F1
#
_cell.length_a   1.000
_cell.length_b   1.000
_cell.length_c   1.000
_cell.angle_alpha   90.00
_cell.angle_beta   90.00
_cell.angle_gamma   90.00
#
_symmetry.space_group_name_H-M   'P 1'
#
loop_
_entity.id
_entity.type
_entity.pdbx_description
1 polymer ?
#
loop_
_entity_poly.entity_id
_entity_poly.type
_entity_poly.pdbx_seq_one_letter_code
_entity_poly.pdbx_strand_id
1 'polypeptide(L)'
;MLVYTTEEKVQIIQWYFAGNSAQDTIRGQQVDVDKRTVQNILRRNKYKPHKILTTQELWPGDDIRRMEFCEIMMEKANENEDFIKKYYIFQ
;
A
#
# COMPACT_ATOMS: atom_id res chain seq x y z
N MET A 1 -20.33 -19.70 -17.14
CA MET A 1 -19.92 -19.13 -15.85
C MET A 1 -18.56 -19.73 -15.54
N LEU A 2 -17.49 -18.94 -15.48
CA LEU A 2 -16.17 -19.45 -15.08
C LEU A 2 -16.24 -19.79 -13.59
N VAL A 3 -16.05 -21.05 -13.25
CA VAL A 3 -16.06 -21.52 -11.85
C VAL A 3 -14.64 -21.40 -11.32
N TYR A 4 -14.36 -20.34 -10.55
CA TYR A 4 -13.08 -20.17 -9.88
C TYR A 4 -12.99 -21.03 -8.62
N THR A 5 -11.84 -21.66 -8.41
CA THR A 5 -11.45 -22.32 -7.16
C THR A 5 -11.33 -21.31 -6.01
N THR A 6 -11.28 -21.79 -4.77
CA THR A 6 -11.10 -20.94 -3.59
C THR A 6 -9.78 -20.17 -3.67
N GLU A 7 -8.70 -20.83 -4.07
CA GLU A 7 -7.37 -20.24 -4.24
C GLU A 7 -7.36 -19.14 -5.31
N GLU A 8 -8.01 -19.36 -6.45
CA GLU A 8 -8.12 -18.33 -7.50
C GLU A 8 -8.94 -17.13 -7.01
N LYS A 9 -10.04 -17.36 -6.28
CA LYS A 9 -10.83 -16.29 -5.67
C LYS A 9 -10.00 -15.48 -4.68
N VAL A 10 -9.14 -16.12 -3.90
CA VAL A 10 -8.22 -15.47 -2.96
C VAL A 10 -7.22 -14.58 -3.72
N GLN A 11 -6.55 -15.12 -4.74
CA GLN A 11 -5.56 -14.37 -5.53
C GLN A 11 -6.18 -13.15 -6.23
N ILE A 12 -7.38 -13.33 -6.80
CA ILE A 12 -8.11 -12.26 -7.47
C ILE A 12 -8.46 -11.15 -6.46
N ILE A 13 -9.03 -11.52 -5.30
CA ILE A 13 -9.33 -10.56 -4.22
C ILE A 13 -8.06 -9.84 -3.77
N GLN A 14 -6.93 -10.54 -3.62
CA GLN A 14 -5.65 -9.96 -3.21
C GLN A 14 -5.11 -8.93 -4.21
N TRP A 15 -5.09 -9.25 -5.50
CA TRP A 15 -4.65 -8.32 -6.55
C TRP A 15 -5.49 -7.04 -6.55
N TYR A 16 -6.81 -7.17 -6.39
CA TYR A 16 -7.70 -6.02 -6.26
C TYR A 16 -7.47 -5.21 -4.98
N PHE A 17 -7.13 -5.85 -3.86
CA PHE A 17 -6.80 -5.18 -2.60
C PHE A 17 -5.54 -4.31 -2.68
N ALA A 18 -4.55 -4.72 -3.46
CA ALA A 18 -3.31 -3.97 -3.64
C ALA A 18 -3.52 -2.66 -4.44
N GLY A 19 -4.48 -2.63 -5.39
CA GLY A 19 -4.69 -1.47 -6.27
C GLY A 19 -5.66 -0.40 -5.76
N ASN A 20 -6.53 -0.73 -4.78
CA ASN A 20 -7.40 0.20 -4.07
C ASN A 20 -8.09 -0.57 -2.93
N SER A 21 -8.46 0.03 -1.80
CA SER A 21 -9.01 -0.74 -0.66
C SER A 21 -10.51 -0.55 -0.40
N ALA A 22 -11.18 0.33 -1.15
CA ALA A 22 -12.47 0.92 -0.73
C ALA A 22 -13.75 0.21 -1.23
N GLN A 23 -13.70 -0.90 -1.98
CA GLN A 23 -14.89 -1.42 -2.68
C GLN A 23 -15.09 -2.94 -2.64
N ASP A 24 -15.23 -3.52 -1.44
CA ASP A 24 -15.47 -4.95 -1.23
C ASP A 24 -16.68 -5.51 -2.00
N THR A 25 -17.77 -4.74 -2.09
CA THR A 25 -19.03 -5.17 -2.73
C THR A 25 -18.89 -5.35 -4.25
N ILE A 26 -18.21 -4.41 -4.91
CA ILE A 26 -18.00 -4.44 -6.38
C ILE A 26 -17.08 -5.60 -6.76
N ARG A 27 -16.12 -5.93 -5.89
CA ARG A 27 -15.15 -7.00 -6.10
C ARG A 27 -15.72 -8.39 -5.87
N GLY A 28 -16.59 -8.54 -4.86
CA GLY A 28 -17.34 -9.77 -4.65
C GLY A 28 -18.19 -10.15 -5.87
N GLN A 29 -18.86 -9.16 -6.48
CA GLN A 29 -19.67 -9.39 -7.68
C GLN A 29 -18.85 -9.85 -8.90
N GLN A 30 -17.58 -9.44 -9.02
CA GLN A 30 -16.72 -9.84 -10.15
C GLN A 30 -16.27 -11.30 -10.11
N VAL A 31 -16.24 -11.92 -8.93
CA VAL A 31 -15.85 -13.33 -8.75
C VAL A 31 -16.99 -14.21 -8.26
N ASP A 32 -18.22 -13.69 -8.28
CA ASP A 32 -19.42 -14.33 -7.73
C ASP A 32 -19.21 -14.80 -6.28
N VAL A 33 -18.78 -13.87 -5.44
CA VAL A 33 -18.51 -14.07 -4.02
C VAL A 33 -19.28 -13.01 -3.22
N ASP A 34 -20.09 -13.47 -2.27
CA ASP A 34 -20.77 -12.56 -1.35
C ASP A 34 -19.77 -11.70 -0.56
N LYS A 35 -20.15 -10.45 -0.27
CA LYS A 35 -19.33 -9.50 0.50
C LYS A 35 -18.82 -10.08 1.81
N ARG A 36 -19.64 -10.86 2.54
CA ARG A 36 -19.25 -11.48 3.80
C ARG A 36 -18.17 -12.53 3.62
N THR A 37 -18.20 -13.25 2.50
CA THR A 37 -17.16 -14.23 2.14
C THR A 37 -15.86 -13.52 1.80
N VAL A 38 -15.90 -12.41 1.04
CA VAL A 38 -14.72 -11.55 0.80
C VAL A 38 -14.11 -11.09 2.14
N GLN A 39 -14.92 -10.54 3.05
CA GLN A 39 -14.45 -10.10 4.37
C GLN A 39 -13.84 -11.23 5.21
N ASN A 40 -14.44 -12.41 5.18
CA ASN A 40 -13.91 -13.59 5.87
C ASN A 40 -12.56 -14.03 5.29
N ILE A 41 -12.40 -14.03 3.96
CA ILE A 41 -11.15 -14.36 3.28
C ILE A 41 -10.05 -13.38 3.69
N LEU A 42 -10.33 -12.08 3.66
CA LEU A 42 -9.36 -11.04 4.03
C LEU A 42 -8.93 -11.15 5.49
N ARG A 43 -9.89 -11.33 6.41
CA ARG A 43 -9.60 -11.48 7.84
C ARG A 43 -8.77 -12.73 8.13
N ARG A 44 -9.10 -13.88 7.53
CA ARG A 44 -8.33 -15.14 7.69
C ARG A 44 -6.90 -15.01 7.21
N ASN A 45 -6.70 -14.29 6.12
CA ASN A 45 -5.37 -14.03 5.55
C ASN A 45 -4.67 -12.80 6.13
N LYS A 46 -5.17 -12.24 7.24
CA LYS A 46 -4.58 -11.11 7.97
C LYS A 46 -4.41 -9.83 7.13
N TYR A 47 -5.23 -9.64 6.10
CA TYR A 47 -5.27 -8.39 5.35
C TYR A 47 -5.95 -7.32 6.19
N LYS A 48 -5.22 -6.24 6.45
CA LYS A 48 -5.77 -5.03 7.05
C LYS A 48 -6.18 -4.08 5.93
N PRO A 49 -7.44 -3.62 5.88
CA PRO A 49 -7.83 -2.60 4.92
C PRO A 49 -7.08 -1.31 5.24
N HIS A 50 -6.07 -0.98 4.45
CA HIS A 50 -5.39 0.32 4.53
C HIS A 50 -6.20 1.30 3.71
N LYS A 51 -6.77 2.35 4.33
CA LYS A 51 -7.29 3.46 3.54
C LYS A 51 -6.11 4.11 2.84
N ILE A 52 -6.08 4.05 1.51
CA ILE A 52 -5.11 4.83 0.74
C ILE A 52 -5.47 6.29 1.00
N LEU A 53 -4.62 6.96 1.76
CA LEU A 53 -4.69 8.39 1.98
C LEU A 53 -3.70 9.00 1.00
N THR A 54 -4.20 9.61 -0.06
CA THR A 54 -3.37 10.42 -0.95
C THR A 54 -2.98 11.67 -0.17
N THR A 55 -1.78 11.67 0.41
CA THR A 55 -1.28 12.80 1.20
C THR A 55 -0.61 13.86 0.33
N GLN A 56 -0.06 13.47 -0.82
CA GLN A 56 0.61 14.34 -1.79
C GLN A 56 0.47 13.78 -3.21
N GLU A 57 0.25 14.66 -4.18
CA GLU A 57 0.34 14.35 -5.61
C GLU A 57 1.80 14.43 -6.06
N LEU A 58 2.23 13.50 -6.93
CA LEU A 58 3.56 13.51 -7.52
C LEU A 58 3.58 14.40 -8.76
N TRP A 59 4.51 15.34 -8.80
CA TRP A 59 4.75 16.21 -9.94
C TRP A 59 5.88 15.67 -10.82
N PRO A 60 5.92 16.01 -12.12
CA PRO A 60 7.05 15.65 -12.98
C PRO A 60 8.38 16.11 -12.38
N GLY A 61 9.33 15.18 -12.26
CA GLY A 61 10.66 15.43 -11.68
C GLY A 61 10.74 15.27 -10.15
N ASP A 62 9.63 14.97 -9.47
CA ASP A 62 9.67 14.68 -8.02
C ASP A 62 10.45 13.41 -7.69
N ASP A 63 10.50 12.44 -8.60
CA ASP A 63 11.35 11.26 -8.51
C ASP A 63 12.83 11.64 -8.38
N ILE A 64 13.29 12.56 -9.23
CA ILE A 64 14.67 13.07 -9.22
C ILE A 64 14.91 13.86 -7.93
N ARG A 65 14.05 14.83 -7.60
CA ARG A 65 14.20 15.66 -6.40
C ARG A 65 14.22 14.85 -5.11
N ARG A 66 13.41 13.79 -5.04
CA ARG A 66 13.38 12.88 -3.89
C ARG A 66 14.67 12.08 -3.78
N MET A 67 15.23 11.63 -4.91
CA MET A 67 16.52 10.94 -4.92
C MET A 67 17.64 11.86 -4.45
N GLU A 68 17.74 13.06 -5.04
CA GLU A 68 18.75 14.07 -4.66
C GLU A 68 18.67 14.42 -3.18
N PHE A 69 17.45 14.61 -2.65
CA PHE A 69 17.25 14.85 -1.22
C PHE A 69 17.80 13.70 -0.37
N CYS A 70 17.49 12.46 -0.72
CA CYS A 70 17.98 11.28 0.00
C CYS A 70 19.51 11.22 -0.02
N GLU A 71 20.14 11.45 -1.16
CA GLU A 71 21.60 11.46 -1.32
C GLU A 71 22.25 12.53 -0.43
N ILE A 72 21.75 13.77 -0.48
CA ILE A 72 22.24 14.87 0.35
C ILE A 72 22.10 14.55 1.84
N MET A 73 20.98 13.95 2.26
CA MET A 73 20.76 13.61 3.67
C MET A 73 21.66 12.47 4.14
N MET A 74 21.92 11.48 3.28
CA MET A 74 22.86 10.39 3.57
C MET A 74 24.29 10.91 3.67
N GLU A 75 24.72 11.78 2.77
CA GLU A 75 26.04 12.40 2.81
C GLU A 75 26.24 13.20 4.10
N LYS A 76 25.29 14.07 4.45
CA LYS A 76 25.34 14.85 5.69
C LYS A 76 25.31 14.00 6.96
N ALA A 77 24.60 12.88 6.92
CA ALA A 77 24.59 11.91 8.02
C ALA A 77 25.95 11.21 8.18
N ASN A 78 26.63 10.90 7.07
CA ASN A 78 27.94 10.26 7.08
C ASN A 78 29.06 11.23 7.50
N GLU A 79 28.95 12.51 7.12
CA GLU A 79 29.94 13.55 7.45
C GLU A 79 29.88 14.01 8.92
N ASN A 80 28.70 13.93 9.54
CA ASN A 80 28.49 14.46 10.88
C ASN A 80 27.48 13.61 11.68
N GLU A 81 27.98 12.85 12.65
CA GLU A 81 27.15 12.01 13.52
C GLU A 81 26.10 12.79 14.34
N ASP A 82 26.34 14.09 14.60
CA ASP A 82 25.40 14.95 15.32
C ASP A 82 24.34 15.58 14.39
N PHE A 83 24.53 15.50 13.06
CA PHE A 83 23.53 15.96 12.08
C PHE A 83 22.20 15.21 12.27
N ILE A 84 22.25 13.89 12.38
CA ILE A 84 21.05 13.07 12.61
C ILE A 84 20.39 13.45 13.95
N LYS A 85 21.17 13.64 15.02
CA LYS A 85 20.64 13.99 16.36
C LYS A 85 19.91 15.33 16.36
N LYS A 86 20.35 16.30 15.55
CA LYS A 86 19.71 17.63 15.44
C LYS A 86 18.35 17.59 14.73
N TYR A 87 18.16 16.67 13.79
CA TYR A 87 16.93 16.55 13.01
C TYR A 87 16.03 15.36 13.44
N TYR A 88 16.45 14.59 14.45
CA TYR A 88 15.59 13.69 15.21
C TYR A 88 14.64 14.49 16.12
N ILE A 89 13.76 15.29 15.53
CA ILE A 89 12.63 15.89 16.24
C ILE A 89 11.38 15.42 15.54
N PHE A 90 10.91 14.22 15.90
CA PHE A 90 9.49 13.82 15.86
C PHE A 90 9.35 12.50 16.65
N GLN A 91 9.22 12.61 17.98
CA GLN A 91 8.41 11.72 18.80
C GLN A 91 7.43 12.57 19.59
#